data_AF-A0A9E3U5E7-F1
#
_entry.id   AF-A0A9E3U5E7-F1
#
_cell.length_a   1.000
_cell.length_b   1.000
_cell.length_c   1.000
_cell.angle_alpha   90.00
_cell.angle_beta   90.00
_cell.angle_gamma   90.00
#
_symmetry.space_group_name_H-M   'P 1'
#
loop_
_entity.id
_entity.type
_entity.pdbx_description
1 polymer ?
#
loop_
_entity_poly.entity_id
_entity_poly.type
_entity_poly.pdbx_seq_one_letter_code
_entity_poly.pdbx_strand_id
1 'polypeptide(L)'
;MTSRFASRGIAVGLASVVLSAFGAAGFACVGDGPVLPPAEDGGANGDAAPADLCDKYCTTVTKNCEGTNRQYRDVADCMRLCALLPQGNAGDRTLDTVACRLANAEVATDRAACAKAGPWGGDACGKRCESFCGVISRSCAKLASPPYVDNEDCLRSACAFTFDPTAGDGPDQDFDGDDTLNCRAFHLMLAIDDALQGHCPHTKRVSDTCMARDAGAD
;
A
#
# COMPACT_ATOMS: atom_id res chain seq x y z
N MET A 1 30.02 16.98 -50.40
CA MET A 1 28.57 17.21 -50.59
C MET A 1 27.89 16.90 -49.25
N THR A 2 28.03 17.74 -48.23
CA THR A 2 27.17 18.88 -47.84
C THR A 2 25.73 18.51 -47.44
N SER A 3 25.40 18.83 -46.18
CA SER A 3 24.06 19.17 -45.62
C SER A 3 23.11 18.01 -45.30
N ARG A 4 22.34 17.97 -44.19
CA ARG A 4 21.96 18.99 -43.19
C ARG A 4 21.46 18.31 -41.90
N PHE A 5 21.93 18.79 -40.74
CA PHE A 5 21.28 18.60 -39.43
C PHE A 5 20.10 19.57 -39.32
N ALA A 6 18.94 19.09 -38.85
CA ALA A 6 17.80 19.92 -38.47
C ALA A 6 17.58 19.83 -36.96
N SER A 7 18.09 20.83 -36.24
CA SER A 7 17.83 21.06 -34.82
C SER A 7 16.50 21.79 -34.67
N ARG A 8 15.56 21.25 -33.87
CA ARG A 8 14.33 21.94 -33.48
C ARG A 8 14.45 22.40 -32.03
N GLY A 9 14.38 23.71 -31.85
CA GLY A 9 14.60 24.41 -30.60
C GLY A 9 13.49 24.21 -29.57
N ILE A 10 13.91 24.20 -28.30
CA ILE A 10 13.08 24.21 -27.10
C ILE A 10 12.84 25.67 -26.72
N ALA A 11 11.57 26.07 -26.62
CA ALA A 11 11.16 27.37 -26.07
C ALA A 11 11.00 27.23 -24.55
N VAL A 12 11.84 27.94 -23.79
CA VAL A 12 11.74 28.07 -22.33
C VAL A 12 10.82 29.25 -22.02
N GLY A 13 9.62 28.96 -21.52
CA GLY A 13 8.69 29.96 -21.01
C GLY A 13 9.03 30.32 -19.56
N LEU A 14 9.51 31.54 -19.35
CA LEU A 14 9.69 32.17 -18.04
C LEU A 14 8.32 32.55 -17.45
N ALA A 15 7.90 31.86 -16.39
CA ALA A 15 6.73 32.26 -15.60
C ALA A 15 7.19 33.07 -14.37
N SER A 16 6.81 34.34 -14.35
CA SER A 16 7.09 35.29 -13.28
C SER A 16 6.35 34.93 -11.98
N VAL A 17 7.09 34.80 -10.89
CA VAL A 17 6.56 34.68 -9.52
C VAL A 17 6.23 36.08 -9.00
N VAL A 18 4.95 36.34 -8.71
CA VAL A 18 4.49 37.53 -7.99
C VAL A 18 4.53 37.23 -6.49
N LEU A 19 5.43 37.92 -5.80
CA LEU A 19 5.58 37.93 -4.35
C LEU A 19 4.60 38.96 -3.76
N SER A 20 3.60 38.51 -3.00
CA SER A 20 2.73 39.38 -2.21
C SER A 20 2.92 39.09 -0.73
N ALA A 21 3.43 40.09 -0.01
CA ALA A 21 3.63 40.09 1.43
C ALA A 21 2.54 40.92 2.14
N PHE A 22 2.44 40.68 3.45
CA PHE A 22 1.79 41.46 4.52
C PHE A 22 0.32 41.20 4.84
N GLY A 23 0.10 40.81 6.11
CA GLY A 23 -1.21 40.78 6.75
C GLY A 23 -1.20 40.13 8.14
N ALA A 24 -0.34 40.60 9.05
CA ALA A 24 -0.46 40.28 10.47
C ALA A 24 -1.53 41.20 11.10
N ALA A 25 -2.65 40.62 11.54
CA ALA A 25 -3.60 41.28 12.43
C ALA A 25 -4.07 40.27 13.47
N GLY A 26 -3.77 40.57 14.74
CA GLY A 26 -4.17 39.77 15.88
C GLY A 26 -5.68 39.82 16.10
N PHE A 27 -6.21 38.72 16.61
CA PHE A 27 -7.49 38.69 17.30
C PHE A 27 -7.32 37.85 18.56
N ALA A 28 -7.25 38.54 19.70
CA ALA A 28 -7.35 37.94 21.02
C ALA A 28 -8.84 37.81 21.37
N CYS A 29 -9.32 36.60 21.59
CA CYS A 29 -10.56 36.34 22.31
C CYS A 29 -10.23 35.60 23.60
N VAL A 30 -10.16 36.36 24.69
CA VAL A 30 -10.28 35.82 26.05
C VAL A 30 -11.77 35.66 26.32
N GLY A 31 -12.18 34.44 26.64
CA GLY A 31 -13.54 34.11 27.05
C GLY A 31 -13.48 33.05 28.15
N ASP A 32 -13.38 33.52 29.40
CA ASP A 32 -13.57 32.72 30.60
C ASP A 32 -15.06 32.34 30.74
N GLY A 33 -15.39 31.13 30.33
CA GLY A 33 -16.68 30.49 30.60
C GLY A 33 -16.62 29.64 31.88
N PRO A 34 -17.72 29.51 32.64
CA PRO A 34 -17.75 28.74 33.88
C PRO A 34 -17.50 27.24 33.64
N VAL A 35 -16.57 26.69 34.41
CA VAL A 35 -16.23 25.27 34.47
C VAL A 35 -17.44 24.48 34.98
N LEU A 36 -18.07 23.71 34.08
CA LEU A 36 -19.00 22.64 34.44
C LEU A 36 -18.21 21.35 34.75
N PRO A 37 -18.62 20.52 35.72
CA PRO A 37 -18.01 19.22 35.96
C PRO A 37 -18.21 18.29 34.76
N PRO A 38 -17.29 17.33 34.51
CA PRO A 38 -17.40 16.43 33.38
C PRO A 38 -18.67 15.58 33.49
N ALA A 39 -19.49 15.61 32.44
CA ALA A 39 -20.48 14.59 32.20
C ALA A 39 -19.73 13.29 31.86
N GLU A 40 -19.93 12.27 32.69
CA GLU A 40 -19.48 10.90 32.38
C GLU A 40 -20.41 10.30 31.34
N ASP A 41 -20.16 10.60 30.07
CA ASP A 41 -20.76 9.88 28.96
C ASP A 41 -19.85 8.70 28.59
N GLY A 42 -20.30 7.51 28.97
CA GLY A 42 -19.78 6.24 28.49
C GLY A 42 -19.98 6.13 26.99
N GLY A 43 -18.92 6.40 26.23
CA GLY A 43 -18.84 6.18 24.80
C GLY A 43 -17.41 5.80 24.43
N ALA A 44 -17.11 4.51 24.48
CA ALA A 44 -15.86 3.98 23.95
C ALA A 44 -15.87 4.10 22.42
N ASN A 45 -15.57 5.29 21.91
CA ASN A 45 -14.93 5.41 20.60
C ASN A 45 -13.48 4.97 20.81
N GLY A 46 -13.33 3.66 20.97
CA GLY A 46 -12.05 3.02 21.15
C GLY A 46 -11.31 3.09 19.83
N ASP A 47 -10.52 4.14 19.67
CA ASP A 47 -9.35 4.11 18.80
C ASP A 47 -8.42 3.06 19.42
N ALA A 48 -8.65 1.78 19.07
CA ALA A 48 -7.76 0.70 19.44
C ALA A 48 -6.35 1.16 19.09
N ALA A 49 -5.44 1.12 20.06
CA ALA A 49 -4.07 1.51 19.80
C ALA A 49 -3.55 0.71 18.59
N PRO A 50 -2.71 1.29 17.71
CA PRO A 50 -2.25 0.63 16.48
C PRO A 50 -1.76 -0.83 16.68
N ALA A 51 -1.12 -1.12 17.80
CA ALA A 51 -0.70 -2.48 18.15
C ALA A 51 -1.88 -3.44 18.41
N ASP A 52 -2.93 -2.97 19.09
CA ASP A 52 -4.13 -3.77 19.41
C ASP A 52 -4.95 -4.08 18.15
N LEU A 53 -5.03 -3.14 17.20
CA LEU A 53 -5.74 -3.35 15.95
C LEU A 53 -5.04 -4.39 15.07
N CYS A 54 -3.70 -4.31 14.96
CA CYS A 54 -2.90 -5.30 14.25
C CYS A 54 -3.01 -6.69 14.88
N ASP A 55 -2.92 -6.80 16.21
CA ASP A 55 -3.05 -8.08 16.91
C ASP A 55 -4.43 -8.72 16.65
N LYS A 56 -5.50 -7.93 16.77
CA LYS A 56 -6.87 -8.40 16.49
C LYS A 56 -7.02 -8.83 15.03
N TYR A 57 -6.56 -8.01 14.10
CA TYR A 57 -6.59 -8.33 12.67
C TYR A 57 -5.84 -9.61 12.36
N CYS A 58 -4.58 -9.70 12.76
CA CYS A 58 -3.71 -10.81 12.41
C CYS A 58 -4.15 -12.13 13.05
N THR A 59 -4.66 -12.09 14.28
CA THR A 59 -5.29 -13.26 14.91
C THR A 59 -6.56 -13.68 14.17
N THR A 60 -7.39 -12.73 13.76
CA THR A 60 -8.67 -13.02 13.10
C THR A 60 -8.48 -13.58 11.69
N VAL A 61 -7.62 -12.95 10.88
CA VAL A 61 -7.40 -13.36 9.49
C VAL A 61 -6.69 -14.71 9.42
N THR A 62 -5.71 -14.97 10.29
CA THR A 62 -5.01 -16.27 10.29
C THR A 62 -5.90 -17.41 10.79
N LYS A 63 -6.87 -17.12 11.67
CA LYS A 63 -7.87 -18.09 12.13
C LYS A 63 -8.96 -18.38 11.08
N ASN A 64 -9.47 -17.36 10.40
CA ASN A 64 -10.61 -17.52 9.49
C ASN A 64 -10.19 -17.87 8.06
N CYS A 65 -8.96 -17.51 7.68
CA CYS A 65 -8.39 -17.78 6.37
C CYS A 65 -7.25 -18.78 6.50
N GLU A 66 -7.59 -20.06 6.52
CA GLU A 66 -6.67 -21.20 6.64
C GLU A 66 -6.64 -22.05 5.36
N GLY A 67 -5.75 -23.05 5.32
CA GLY A 67 -5.65 -24.00 4.21
C GLY A 67 -5.41 -23.30 2.87
N THR A 68 -6.22 -23.63 1.85
CA THR A 68 -6.13 -23.01 0.51
C THR A 68 -6.58 -21.55 0.47
N ASN A 69 -7.22 -21.05 1.55
CA ASN A 69 -7.63 -19.66 1.67
C ASN A 69 -6.65 -18.82 2.48
N ARG A 70 -5.52 -19.40 2.91
CA ARG A 70 -4.52 -18.73 3.73
C ARG A 70 -3.98 -17.47 3.06
N GLN A 71 -3.91 -16.38 3.83
CA GLN A 71 -3.44 -15.06 3.36
C GLN A 71 -2.03 -14.71 3.84
N TYR A 72 -1.55 -15.35 4.91
CA TYR A 72 -0.23 -15.14 5.52
C TYR A 72 0.33 -16.48 5.98
N ARG A 73 1.65 -16.70 5.98
CA ARG A 73 2.19 -18.01 6.43
C ARG A 73 1.87 -18.23 7.91
N ASP A 74 1.99 -17.16 8.69
CA ASP A 74 1.69 -17.13 10.12
C ASP A 74 1.28 -15.71 10.58
N VAL A 75 1.03 -15.57 11.89
CA VAL A 75 0.69 -14.29 12.52
C VAL A 75 1.84 -13.29 12.42
N ALA A 76 3.10 -13.74 12.48
CA ALA A 76 4.25 -12.84 12.44
C ALA A 76 4.42 -12.16 11.07
N ASP A 77 4.18 -12.90 9.98
CA ASP A 77 4.07 -12.35 8.62
C ASP A 77 3.01 -11.25 8.54
N CYS A 78 1.82 -11.54 9.07
CA CYS A 78 0.73 -10.56 9.09
C CYS A 78 1.12 -9.32 9.90
N MET A 79 1.73 -9.48 11.07
CA MET A 79 2.12 -8.35 11.91
C MET A 79 3.15 -7.44 11.24
N ARG A 80 4.11 -8.01 10.50
CA ARG A 80 5.08 -7.21 9.73
C ARG A 80 4.40 -6.37 8.65
N LEU A 81 3.48 -6.95 7.89
CA LEU A 81 2.72 -6.18 6.90
C LEU A 81 1.82 -5.14 7.58
N CYS A 82 1.14 -5.51 8.67
CA CYS A 82 0.21 -4.64 9.36
C CYS A 82 0.87 -3.36 9.86
N ALA A 83 2.13 -3.45 10.31
CA ALA A 83 2.92 -2.29 10.71
C ALA A 83 3.21 -1.29 9.56
N LEU A 84 3.07 -1.73 8.31
CA LEU A 84 3.28 -0.91 7.10
C LEU A 84 1.98 -0.33 6.56
N LEU A 85 0.83 -0.84 6.99
CA LEU A 85 -0.49 -0.39 6.54
C LEU A 85 -1.01 0.78 7.39
N PRO A 86 -1.77 1.71 6.80
CA PRO A 86 -2.56 2.66 7.58
C PRO A 86 -3.53 1.91 8.50
N GLN A 87 -3.62 2.32 9.77
CA GLN A 87 -4.49 1.63 10.73
C GLN A 87 -5.98 1.84 10.39
N GLY A 88 -6.33 3.06 9.99
CA GLY A 88 -7.71 3.45 9.72
C GLY A 88 -8.52 3.67 10.98
N ASN A 89 -9.82 3.89 10.80
CA ASN A 89 -10.77 4.09 11.89
C ASN A 89 -11.79 2.95 11.95
N ALA A 90 -12.40 2.79 13.12
CA ALA A 90 -13.55 1.91 13.27
C ALA A 90 -14.64 2.29 12.24
N GLY A 91 -15.08 1.32 11.45
CA GLY A 91 -16.08 1.54 10.42
C GLY A 91 -15.54 1.75 9.01
N ASP A 92 -14.22 1.83 8.81
CA ASP A 92 -13.65 1.81 7.46
C ASP A 92 -14.05 0.51 6.73
N ARG A 93 -14.60 0.64 5.52
CA ARG A 93 -15.04 -0.50 4.70
C ARG A 93 -14.49 -0.51 3.28
N THR A 94 -13.87 0.58 2.85
CA THR A 94 -13.40 0.77 1.47
C THR A 94 -12.00 1.32 1.36
N LEU A 95 -11.42 1.80 2.47
CA LEU A 95 -10.08 2.40 2.50
C LEU A 95 -9.02 1.31 2.65
N ASP A 96 -7.80 1.58 2.15
CA ASP A 96 -6.63 0.73 2.36
C ASP A 96 -6.13 0.84 3.80
N THR A 97 -6.88 0.20 4.71
CA THR A 97 -6.63 0.26 6.15
C THR A 97 -6.75 -1.09 6.82
N VAL A 98 -6.04 -1.26 7.95
CA VAL A 98 -6.15 -2.46 8.80
C VAL A 98 -7.59 -2.64 9.30
N ALA A 99 -8.29 -1.55 9.66
CA ALA A 99 -9.68 -1.60 10.10
C ALA A 99 -10.63 -2.20 9.03
N CYS A 100 -10.43 -1.85 7.75
CA CYS A 100 -11.20 -2.45 6.66
C CYS A 100 -10.90 -3.96 6.50
N ARG A 101 -9.63 -4.33 6.60
CA ARG A 101 -9.17 -5.72 6.47
C ARG A 101 -9.69 -6.59 7.61
N LEU A 102 -9.67 -6.08 8.84
CA LEU A 102 -10.29 -6.73 9.99
C LEU A 102 -11.78 -6.98 9.79
N ALA A 103 -12.53 -5.98 9.30
CA ALA A 103 -13.96 -6.16 9.04
C ALA A 103 -14.24 -7.28 8.02
N ASN A 104 -13.37 -7.44 7.00
CA ASN A 104 -13.47 -8.55 6.06
C ASN A 104 -13.01 -9.87 6.68
N ALA A 105 -11.98 -9.87 7.54
CA ALA A 105 -11.49 -11.05 8.22
C ALA A 105 -12.55 -11.65 9.17
N GLU A 106 -13.30 -10.81 9.89
CA GLU A 106 -14.35 -11.23 10.83
C GLU A 106 -15.49 -12.01 10.16
N VAL A 107 -15.73 -11.77 8.86
CA VAL A 107 -16.81 -12.42 8.07
C VAL A 107 -16.29 -13.38 7.00
N ALA A 108 -14.98 -13.62 6.96
CA ALA A 108 -14.36 -14.43 5.92
C ALA A 108 -14.72 -15.92 6.08
N THR A 109 -15.34 -16.49 5.04
CA THR A 109 -15.77 -17.90 5.00
C THR A 109 -15.36 -18.61 3.71
N ASP A 110 -14.88 -17.87 2.72
CA ASP A 110 -14.46 -18.38 1.43
C ASP A 110 -13.22 -17.64 0.90
N ARG A 111 -12.72 -18.09 -0.25
CA ARG A 111 -11.55 -17.53 -0.91
C ARG A 111 -11.71 -16.04 -1.24
N ALA A 112 -12.88 -15.63 -1.72
CA ALA A 112 -13.11 -14.25 -2.15
C ALA A 112 -13.17 -13.30 -0.94
N ALA A 113 -13.76 -13.73 0.16
CA ALA A 113 -13.76 -12.99 1.42
C ALA A 113 -12.35 -12.92 2.02
N CYS A 114 -11.59 -14.02 1.97
CA CYS A 114 -10.20 -14.03 2.41
C CYS A 114 -9.28 -13.12 1.58
N ALA A 115 -9.48 -13.02 0.27
CA ALA A 115 -8.74 -12.06 -0.57
C ALA A 115 -8.99 -10.59 -0.14
N LYS A 116 -10.21 -10.25 0.27
CA LYS A 116 -10.54 -8.91 0.81
C LYS A 116 -9.91 -8.65 2.17
N ALA A 117 -9.85 -9.69 3.00
CA ALA A 117 -9.18 -9.65 4.30
C ALA A 117 -7.65 -9.73 4.20
N GLY A 118 -7.12 -10.15 3.05
CA GLY A 118 -5.72 -10.46 2.83
C GLY A 118 -4.81 -9.23 2.72
N PRO A 119 -3.54 -9.42 2.35
CA PRO A 119 -2.53 -8.35 2.32
C PRO A 119 -2.87 -7.21 1.38
N TRP A 120 -3.49 -7.51 0.23
CA TRP A 120 -3.72 -6.54 -0.86
C TRP A 120 -5.17 -6.05 -0.97
N GLY A 121 -6.07 -6.56 -0.13
CA GLY A 121 -7.37 -5.94 0.15
C GLY A 121 -8.48 -6.31 -0.81
N GLY A 122 -8.18 -7.17 -1.79
CA GLY A 122 -9.18 -7.76 -2.66
C GLY A 122 -9.92 -6.75 -3.55
N ASP A 123 -9.37 -5.55 -3.75
CA ASP A 123 -10.06 -4.36 -4.29
C ASP A 123 -11.28 -3.88 -3.47
N ALA A 124 -11.49 -4.44 -2.27
CA ALA A 124 -12.51 -4.00 -1.33
C ALA A 124 -11.95 -3.00 -0.32
N CYS A 125 -10.72 -3.20 0.17
CA CYS A 125 -10.02 -2.28 1.07
C CYS A 125 -8.96 -1.49 0.29
N GLY A 126 -9.41 -0.58 -0.58
CA GLY A 126 -8.56 0.11 -1.56
C GLY A 126 -8.20 -0.79 -2.76
N LYS A 127 -7.54 -0.21 -3.77
CA LYS A 127 -7.06 -0.99 -4.93
C LYS A 127 -5.81 -1.79 -4.57
N ARG A 128 -5.68 -3.00 -5.14
CA ARG A 128 -4.48 -3.84 -4.94
C ARG A 128 -3.19 -3.11 -5.28
N CYS A 129 -3.15 -2.40 -6.41
CA CYS A 129 -1.96 -1.66 -6.84
C CYS A 129 -1.62 -0.49 -5.90
N GLU A 130 -2.63 0.17 -5.32
CA GLU A 130 -2.42 1.25 -4.35
C GLU A 130 -1.81 0.70 -3.06
N SER A 131 -2.37 -0.41 -2.53
CA SER A 131 -1.85 -1.06 -1.33
C SER A 131 -0.43 -1.59 -1.53
N PHE A 132 -0.17 -2.24 -2.66
CA PHE A 132 1.18 -2.64 -3.07
C PHE A 132 2.16 -1.45 -3.08
N CYS A 133 1.78 -0.32 -3.69
CA CYS A 133 2.64 0.87 -3.75
C CYS A 133 2.83 1.55 -2.38
N GLY A 134 1.81 1.51 -1.52
CA GLY A 134 1.90 1.98 -0.14
C GLY A 134 2.89 1.16 0.69
N VAL A 135 2.90 -0.16 0.52
CA VAL A 135 3.77 -1.08 1.25
C VAL A 135 5.21 -1.03 0.71
N ILE A 136 5.40 -1.00 -0.61
CA ILE A 136 6.74 -1.01 -1.21
C ILE A 136 7.52 0.28 -0.93
N SER A 137 6.83 1.43 -0.90
CA SER A 137 7.46 2.72 -0.57
C SER A 137 7.95 2.79 0.88
N ARG A 138 7.39 1.97 1.78
CA ARG A 138 7.84 1.87 3.17
C ARG A 138 8.92 0.81 3.37
N SER A 139 8.84 -0.27 2.60
CA SER A 139 9.70 -1.45 2.76
C SER A 139 10.99 -1.34 1.95
N CYS A 140 10.91 -0.90 0.70
CA CYS A 140 12.01 -0.96 -0.27
C CYS A 140 12.62 0.41 -0.62
N ALA A 141 12.04 1.53 -0.17
CA ALA A 141 12.51 2.87 -0.59
C ALA A 141 13.91 3.26 -0.09
N LYS A 142 14.44 2.58 0.93
CA LYS A 142 15.78 2.85 1.48
C LYS A 142 16.90 2.09 0.77
N LEU A 143 16.58 1.27 -0.23
CA LEU A 143 17.58 0.55 -1.01
C LEU A 143 18.39 1.53 -1.87
N ALA A 144 19.64 1.18 -2.17
CA ALA A 144 20.48 1.94 -3.10
C ALA A 144 19.88 1.98 -4.52
N SER A 145 19.04 1.00 -4.86
CA SER A 145 18.30 0.93 -6.12
C SER A 145 16.86 0.49 -5.82
N PRO A 146 15.98 1.44 -5.45
CA PRO A 146 14.59 1.13 -5.16
C PRO A 146 13.87 0.65 -6.43
N PRO A 147 12.84 -0.21 -6.32
CA PRO A 147 12.13 -0.76 -7.49
C PRO A 147 11.40 0.28 -8.34
N TYR A 148 11.09 1.43 -7.75
CA TYR A 148 10.37 2.55 -8.36
C TYR A 148 11.03 3.86 -7.97
N VAL A 149 10.96 4.86 -8.84
CA VAL A 149 11.54 6.19 -8.59
C VAL A 149 10.80 6.89 -7.45
N ASP A 150 9.49 6.83 -7.49
CA ASP A 150 8.58 7.38 -6.48
C ASP A 150 7.25 6.62 -6.50
N ASN A 151 6.30 7.08 -5.69
CA ASN A 151 4.98 6.46 -5.59
C ASN A 151 4.14 6.63 -6.86
N GLU A 152 4.33 7.71 -7.63
CA GLU A 152 3.60 7.93 -8.88
C GLU A 152 4.06 6.96 -9.97
N ASP A 153 5.38 6.75 -10.08
CA ASP A 153 5.97 5.75 -10.96
C ASP A 153 5.52 4.32 -10.60
N CYS A 154 5.44 4.04 -9.29
CA CYS A 154 4.88 2.78 -8.79
C CYS A 154 3.44 2.62 -9.24
N LEU A 155 2.55 3.58 -8.95
CA LEU A 155 1.12 3.46 -9.28
C LEU A 155 0.89 3.31 -10.77
N ARG A 156 1.59 4.09 -11.60
CA ARG A 156 1.53 3.99 -13.06
C ARG A 156 1.91 2.59 -13.56
N SER A 157 2.90 1.96 -12.95
CA SER A 157 3.35 0.63 -13.32
C SER A 157 2.45 -0.47 -12.74
N ALA A 158 2.25 -0.44 -11.42
CA ALA A 158 1.54 -1.45 -10.64
C ALA A 158 0.07 -1.59 -11.06
N CYS A 159 -0.61 -0.47 -11.35
CA CYS A 159 -1.99 -0.51 -11.78
C CYS A 159 -2.16 -0.91 -13.26
N ALA A 160 -1.06 -1.06 -14.01
CA ALA A 160 -1.08 -1.55 -15.39
C ALA A 160 -0.80 -3.05 -15.50
N PHE A 161 -0.28 -3.70 -14.45
CA PHE A 161 -0.06 -5.14 -14.46
C PHE A 161 -1.38 -5.91 -14.47
N THR A 162 -1.36 -7.07 -15.12
CA THR A 162 -2.47 -8.01 -15.03
C THR A 162 -2.55 -8.59 -13.61
N PHE A 163 -3.76 -8.95 -13.18
CA PHE A 163 -3.98 -9.64 -11.92
C PHE A 163 -4.81 -10.89 -12.20
N ASP A 164 -4.33 -12.04 -11.74
CA ASP A 164 -5.05 -13.30 -11.80
C ASP A 164 -5.80 -13.53 -10.46
N PRO A 165 -7.14 -13.41 -10.43
CA PRO A 165 -7.92 -13.69 -9.23
C PRO A 165 -7.98 -15.18 -8.87
N THR A 166 -7.65 -16.08 -9.79
CA THR A 166 -7.65 -17.54 -9.58
C THR A 166 -6.36 -18.06 -8.96
N ALA A 167 -5.30 -17.26 -9.03
CA ALA A 167 -4.03 -17.41 -8.35
C ALA A 167 -4.12 -17.07 -6.85
N GLY A 168 -4.88 -16.03 -6.49
CA GLY A 168 -5.11 -15.61 -5.10
C GLY A 168 -4.00 -14.71 -4.55
N ASP A 169 -4.23 -14.20 -3.34
CA ASP A 169 -3.40 -13.18 -2.68
C ASP A 169 -2.53 -13.77 -1.52
N GLY A 170 -2.50 -15.10 -1.38
CA GLY A 170 -1.86 -15.82 -0.27
C GLY A 170 -0.38 -16.14 -0.47
N PRO A 171 0.30 -16.69 0.56
CA PRO A 171 1.74 -16.88 0.58
C PRO A 171 2.23 -18.16 -0.13
N ASP A 172 1.33 -19.04 -0.51
CA ASP A 172 1.65 -20.40 -0.95
C ASP A 172 1.79 -20.54 -2.46
N GLN A 173 1.75 -19.43 -3.19
CA GLN A 173 1.72 -19.41 -4.63
C GLN A 173 3.05 -18.87 -5.15
N ASP A 174 3.74 -19.68 -5.93
CA ASP A 174 4.86 -19.25 -6.74
C ASP A 174 4.31 -18.74 -8.09
N PHE A 175 4.60 -17.49 -8.39
CA PHE A 175 4.14 -16.80 -9.58
C PHE A 175 5.32 -16.38 -10.48
N ASP A 176 6.52 -16.92 -10.21
CA ASP A 176 7.71 -16.63 -10.99
C ASP A 176 7.45 -16.96 -12.47
N GLY A 177 7.86 -16.05 -13.35
CA GLY A 177 7.68 -16.15 -14.80
C GLY A 177 6.47 -15.40 -15.35
N ASP A 178 5.54 -14.93 -14.52
CA ASP A 178 4.34 -14.21 -14.96
C ASP A 178 4.47 -12.69 -14.79
N ASP A 179 4.10 -11.90 -15.82
CA ASP A 179 3.99 -10.43 -15.69
C ASP A 179 2.67 -10.00 -15.03
N THR A 180 2.55 -10.37 -13.75
CA THR A 180 1.36 -10.13 -12.96
C THR A 180 1.67 -9.32 -11.71
N LEU A 181 0.66 -8.63 -11.21
CA LEU A 181 0.71 -8.05 -9.87
C LEU A 181 0.83 -9.16 -8.81
N ASN A 182 0.27 -10.35 -9.04
CA ASN A 182 0.39 -11.50 -8.13
C ASN A 182 1.87 -11.85 -7.85
N CYS A 183 2.70 -11.98 -8.90
CA CYS A 183 4.13 -12.25 -8.75
C CYS A 183 4.87 -11.19 -7.95
N ARG A 184 4.62 -9.93 -8.28
CA ARG A 184 5.29 -8.80 -7.64
C ARG A 184 4.88 -8.68 -6.18
N ALA A 185 3.60 -8.91 -5.90
CA ALA A 185 3.04 -8.87 -4.56
C ALA A 185 3.57 -10.03 -3.70
N PHE A 186 3.73 -11.24 -4.26
CA PHE A 186 4.39 -12.36 -3.59
C PHE A 186 5.83 -12.02 -3.18
N HIS A 187 6.65 -11.49 -4.09
CA HIS A 187 7.99 -11.06 -3.71
C HIS A 187 8.00 -9.89 -2.73
N LEU A 188 7.01 -9.00 -2.77
CA LEU A 188 6.91 -7.96 -1.76
C LEU A 188 6.64 -8.54 -0.37
N MET A 189 5.78 -9.57 -0.25
CA MET A 189 5.61 -10.29 1.03
C MET A 189 6.93 -10.90 1.52
N LEU A 190 7.70 -11.53 0.63
CA LEU A 190 9.01 -12.09 0.99
C LEU A 190 10.01 -11.00 1.40
N ALA A 191 9.98 -9.83 0.73
CA ALA A 191 10.86 -8.70 1.05
C ALA A 191 10.55 -8.03 2.39
N ILE A 192 9.35 -8.22 2.94
CA ILE A 192 8.95 -7.73 4.26
C ILE A 192 9.49 -8.64 5.37
N ASP A 193 9.64 -9.95 5.11
CA ASP A 193 10.15 -10.93 6.07
C ASP A 193 11.69 -11.01 6.09
N ASP A 194 12.32 -11.04 4.93
CA ASP A 194 13.77 -11.09 4.83
C ASP A 194 14.37 -9.69 5.03
N ALA A 195 15.42 -9.59 5.85
CA ALA A 195 16.10 -8.34 6.18
C ALA A 195 16.83 -7.78 4.95
N LEU A 196 16.06 -7.21 4.03
CA LEU A 196 16.41 -6.38 2.88
C LEU A 196 17.61 -6.87 2.06
N GLN A 197 17.34 -7.52 0.92
CA GLN A 197 17.88 -7.09 -0.40
C GLN A 197 17.50 -8.00 -1.58
N GLY A 198 17.12 -9.27 -1.34
CA GLY A 198 16.86 -10.21 -2.44
C GLY A 198 15.58 -9.94 -3.23
N HIS A 199 14.45 -9.72 -2.53
CA HIS A 199 13.14 -9.76 -3.18
C HIS A 199 12.59 -8.41 -3.66
N CYS A 200 13.02 -7.28 -3.09
CA CYS A 200 12.60 -5.95 -3.56
C CYS A 200 12.87 -5.76 -5.07
N PRO A 201 14.05 -6.10 -5.62
CA PRO A 201 14.31 -5.97 -7.07
C PRO A 201 13.34 -6.74 -7.98
N HIS A 202 12.68 -7.80 -7.51
CA HIS A 202 11.74 -8.57 -8.32
C HIS A 202 10.39 -7.87 -8.53
N THR A 203 10.12 -6.85 -7.72
CA THR A 203 8.84 -6.14 -7.74
C THR A 203 8.78 -5.06 -8.82
N LYS A 204 9.92 -4.54 -9.29
CA LYS A 204 10.07 -3.43 -10.25
C LYS A 204 9.43 -3.71 -11.60
N ARG A 205 9.00 -2.67 -12.33
CA ARG A 205 8.32 -2.82 -13.65
C ARG A 205 8.97 -3.81 -14.61
N VAL A 206 10.29 -3.79 -14.75
CA VAL A 206 11.04 -4.71 -15.62
C VAL A 206 11.78 -5.69 -14.73
N SER A 207 11.22 -6.89 -14.57
CA SER A 207 11.72 -7.91 -13.65
C SER A 207 12.00 -9.18 -14.41
N ASP A 208 13.22 -9.72 -14.25
CA ASP A 208 13.59 -11.02 -14.84
C ASP A 208 12.85 -12.17 -14.15
N THR A 209 12.32 -11.93 -12.95
CA THR A 209 11.56 -12.91 -12.16
C THR A 209 10.07 -12.82 -12.45
N CYS A 210 9.48 -11.62 -12.41
CA CYS A 210 8.09 -11.38 -12.83
C CYS A 210 8.11 -10.81 -14.25
N MET A 211 8.14 -11.68 -15.25
CA MET A 211 8.63 -11.36 -16.61
C MET A 211 7.81 -10.32 -17.38
N ALA A 212 8.05 -9.03 -17.12
CA ALA A 212 7.87 -7.98 -18.12
C ALA A 212 9.21 -7.80 -18.86
N ARG A 213 9.24 -8.08 -20.17
CA ARG A 213 10.39 -7.72 -21.01
C ARG A 213 10.22 -6.30 -21.51
N ASP A 214 11.31 -5.53 -21.52
CA ASP A 214 11.34 -4.25 -22.21
C ASP A 214 10.87 -4.46 -23.65
N ALA A 215 9.89 -3.67 -24.10
CA ALA A 215 9.30 -3.75 -25.44
C ALA A 215 10.29 -3.35 -26.57
N GLY A 216 11.58 -3.52 -26.36
CA GLY A 216 12.67 -3.19 -27.28
C GLY A 216 13.98 -3.93 -27.01
N ALA A 217 13.94 -5.09 -26.33
CA ALA A 217 15.09 -5.96 -26.15
C ALA A 217 14.96 -7.25 -26.98
N ASP A 218 14.80 -7.09 -28.30
CA ASP A 218 14.94 -8.14 -29.31
C ASP A 218 15.98 -7.73 -30.35
#